data_AF-A0A536MII1-F1
#
_entry.id   AF-A0A536MII1-F1
#
_cell.length_a   1.000
_cell.length_b   1.000
_cell.length_c   1.000
_cell.angle_alpha   90.00
_cell.angle_beta   90.00
_cell.angle_gamma   90.00
#
_symmetry.space_group_name_H-M   'P 1'
#
loop_
_entity.id
_entity.type
_entity.pdbx_description
1 polymer ?
#
loop_
_entity_poly.entity_id
_entity_poly.type
_entity_poly.pdbx_seq_one_letter_code
_entity_poly.pdbx_strand_id
1 'polypeptide(L)'
;MLGHKPYQAPPDPMALELAALAGAVAPAEEIVWGRAVERSLGIGTTAALFATKHVVIDGRWRRAGGLFLFWVGLGLVRRRSPMLALGLHVSANASGVVLGHITGRDLF
;
A
#
# COMPACT_ATOMS: atom_id res chain seq x y z
N MET A 1 18.30 0.15 5.55
CA MET A 1 18.89 0.74 4.33
C MET A 1 17.76 1.19 3.43
N LEU A 2 17.68 2.49 3.15
CA LEU A 2 16.75 3.09 2.18
C LEU A 2 17.26 2.79 0.76
N GLY A 3 16.43 2.17 -0.07
CA GLY A 3 16.72 1.91 -1.48
C GLY A 3 17.13 0.47 -1.79
N HIS A 4 16.21 -0.49 -1.61
CA HIS A 4 16.37 -1.78 -2.28
C HIS A 4 16.00 -1.62 -3.76
N LYS A 5 16.89 -2.08 -4.65
CA LYS A 5 16.67 -2.01 -6.09
C LYS A 5 15.77 -3.18 -6.51
N PRO A 6 14.85 -2.98 -7.47
CA PRO A 6 13.66 -3.82 -7.61
C PRO A 6 13.86 -5.11 -8.43
N TYR A 7 15.11 -5.43 -8.74
CA TYR A 7 15.53 -6.68 -9.39
C TYR A 7 16.30 -7.58 -8.42
N GLN A 8 16.37 -7.21 -7.14
CA GLN A 8 16.87 -8.07 -6.10
C GLN A 8 15.71 -8.92 -5.57
N ALA A 9 16.03 -10.17 -5.25
CA ALA A 9 15.13 -11.00 -4.45
C ALA A 9 14.74 -10.23 -3.19
N PRO A 10 13.50 -10.41 -2.70
CA PRO A 10 13.06 -9.78 -1.45
C PRO A 10 14.12 -10.05 -0.36
N PRO A 11 14.67 -9.01 0.27
CA PRO A 11 15.82 -9.16 1.16
C PRO A 11 15.43 -9.87 2.46
N ASP A 12 14.16 -9.77 2.83
CA ASP A 12 13.61 -10.29 4.06
C ASP A 12 12.81 -11.59 3.81
N PRO A 13 12.70 -12.47 4.82
CA PRO A 13 11.83 -13.63 4.72
C PRO A 13 10.37 -13.20 4.53
N MET A 14 9.65 -13.88 3.63
CA MET A 14 8.23 -13.60 3.33
C MET A 14 7.36 -13.45 4.58
N ALA A 15 7.57 -14.30 5.59
CA ALA A 15 6.82 -14.25 6.85
C ALA A 15 7.05 -12.94 7.62
N LEU A 16 8.27 -12.38 7.59
CA LEU A 16 8.60 -11.13 8.25
C LEU A 16 7.95 -9.93 7.53
N GLU A 17 8.00 -9.92 6.20
CA GLU A 17 7.34 -8.88 5.39
C GLU A 17 5.83 -8.89 5.60
N LEU A 18 5.20 -10.07 5.57
CA LEU A 18 3.76 -10.21 5.83
C LEU A 18 3.38 -9.73 7.23
N ALA A 19 4.19 -10.08 8.25
CA ALA A 19 3.96 -9.62 9.61
C ALA A 19 4.10 -8.09 9.75
N ALA A 20 5.10 -7.49 9.11
CA ALA A 20 5.30 -6.04 9.10
C ALA A 20 4.15 -5.30 8.38
N LEU A 21 3.69 -5.83 7.25
CA LEU A 21 2.60 -5.25 6.48
C LEU A 21 1.27 -5.30 7.24
N ALA A 22 0.94 -6.47 7.78
CA ALA A 22 -0.30 -6.68 8.52
C ALA A 22 -0.32 -5.97 9.88
N GLY A 23 0.82 -6.01 10.59
CA GLY A 23 0.93 -5.52 11.96
C GLY A 23 1.23 -4.03 12.09
N ALA A 24 1.88 -3.41 11.10
CA ALA A 24 2.35 -2.03 11.20
C ALA A 24 1.97 -1.16 10.00
N VAL A 25 2.34 -1.56 8.78
CA VAL A 25 2.26 -0.68 7.61
C VAL A 25 0.81 -0.36 7.24
N ALA A 26 -0.01 -1.36 6.93
CA ALA A 26 -1.40 -1.12 6.53
C ALA A 26 -2.22 -0.44 7.65
N PRO A 27 -2.10 -0.82 8.94
CA PRO A 27 -2.73 -0.08 10.04
C PRO A 27 -2.30 1.39 10.12
N ALA A 28 -0.99 1.67 10.03
CA ALA A 28 -0.48 3.02 10.11
C ALA A 28 -0.96 3.87 8.92
N GLU A 29 -0.95 3.31 7.71
CA GLU A 29 -1.45 4.00 6.53
C GLU A 29 -2.95 4.28 6.61
N GLU A 30 -3.76 3.33 7.08
CA GLU A 30 -5.20 3.54 7.28
C GLU A 30 -5.49 4.61 8.35
N ILE A 31 -4.66 4.70 9.40
CA ILE A 31 -4.79 5.75 10.43
C ILE A 31 -4.41 7.13 9.85
N VAL A 32 -3.22 7.24 9.26
CA VAL A 32 -2.71 8.53 8.78
C VAL A 32 -3.48 9.00 7.56
N TRP A 33 -3.50 8.21 6.50
CA TRP A 33 -4.12 8.60 5.23
C TRP A 33 -5.63 8.46 5.31
N GLY A 34 -6.11 7.30 5.78
CA GLY A 34 -7.53 6.96 5.74
C GLY A 34 -8.39 7.69 6.78
N ARG A 35 -7.84 8.02 7.96
CA ARG A 35 -8.58 8.73 9.02
C ARG A 35 -8.18 10.19 9.19
N ALA A 36 -6.90 10.53 9.15
CA ALA A 36 -6.47 11.92 9.40
C ALA A 36 -6.55 12.75 8.12
N VAL A 37 -5.85 12.35 7.05
CA VAL A 37 -5.74 13.15 5.81
C VAL A 37 -7.05 13.14 5.03
N GLU A 38 -7.68 11.98 4.84
CA GLU A 38 -8.90 11.86 4.02
C GLU A 38 -10.09 12.65 4.55
N ARG A 39 -10.19 12.82 5.88
CA ARG A 39 -11.24 13.64 6.48
C ARG A 39 -11.14 15.11 6.07
N SER A 40 -9.94 15.62 5.87
CA SER A 40 -9.69 17.02 5.53
C SER A 40 -9.68 17.27 4.02
N LEU A 41 -9.15 16.33 3.23
CA LEU A 41 -8.89 16.54 1.80
C LEU A 41 -9.85 15.78 0.87
N GLY A 42 -10.63 14.85 1.42
CA GLY A 42 -11.49 13.95 0.65
C GLY A 42 -10.71 12.82 -0.03
N ILE A 43 -11.47 11.83 -0.55
CA ILE A 43 -10.93 10.57 -1.09
C ILE A 43 -10.00 10.83 -2.28
N GLY A 44 -10.44 11.62 -3.27
CA GLY A 44 -9.69 11.82 -4.52
C GLY A 44 -8.34 12.49 -4.30
N THR A 45 -8.31 13.59 -3.54
CA THR A 45 -7.06 14.30 -3.22
C THR A 45 -6.11 13.43 -2.41
N THR A 46 -6.64 12.70 -1.43
CA THR A 46 -5.84 11.78 -0.59
C THR A 46 -5.26 10.65 -1.42
N ALA A 47 -6.04 10.06 -2.33
CA ALA A 47 -5.58 9.04 -3.26
C ALA A 47 -4.48 9.56 -4.20
N ALA A 48 -4.61 10.79 -4.70
CA ALA A 48 -3.59 11.42 -5.53
C ALA A 48 -2.28 11.63 -4.77
N LEU A 49 -2.35 12.15 -3.53
CA LEU A 49 -1.18 12.31 -2.66
C LEU A 49 -0.55 10.96 -2.30
N PHE A 50 -1.37 9.96 -1.99
CA PHE A 50 -0.91 8.61 -1.68
C PHE A 50 -0.24 7.93 -2.87
N ALA A 51 -0.76 8.07 -4.09
CA ALA A 51 -0.12 7.56 -5.29
C ALA A 51 1.19 8.32 -5.57
N THR A 52 1.18 9.65 -5.43
CA THR A 52 2.35 10.50 -5.68
C THR A 52 3.49 10.19 -4.71
N LYS A 53 3.21 9.98 -3.41
CA LYS A 53 4.26 9.63 -2.43
C LYS A 53 5.00 8.36 -2.86
N HIS A 54 4.27 7.35 -3.34
CA HIS A 54 4.86 6.09 -3.78
C HIS A 54 5.72 6.29 -5.01
N VAL A 55 5.23 7.04 -6.00
CA VAL A 55 6.03 7.40 -7.19
C VAL A 55 7.32 8.13 -6.83
N VAL A 56 7.29 9.02 -5.84
CA VAL A 56 8.49 9.74 -5.39
C VAL A 56 9.49 8.78 -4.72
N ILE A 57 9.00 7.78 -3.97
CA ILE A 57 9.83 6.80 -3.26
C ILE A 57 10.40 5.74 -4.23
N ASP A 58 9.57 5.21 -5.13
CA ASP A 58 9.92 4.05 -5.98
C ASP A 58 10.26 4.40 -7.45
N GLY A 59 9.96 5.62 -7.89
CA GLY A 59 10.17 6.11 -9.26
C GLY A 59 9.22 5.54 -10.32
N ARG A 60 8.20 4.77 -9.94
CA ARG A 60 7.38 3.95 -10.85
C ARG A 60 6.05 4.62 -11.20
N TRP A 61 6.09 5.54 -12.16
CA TRP A 61 4.89 6.18 -12.71
C TRP A 61 3.82 5.21 -13.24
N ARG A 62 4.23 4.04 -13.76
CA ARG A 62 3.29 3.02 -14.26
C ARG A 62 2.33 2.49 -13.19
N ARG A 63 2.72 2.51 -11.91
CA ARG A 63 1.90 2.02 -10.79
C ARG A 63 0.98 3.10 -10.21
N ALA A 64 1.23 4.38 -10.52
CA ALA A 64 0.52 5.51 -9.94
C ALA A 64 -1.00 5.41 -10.11
N GLY A 65 -1.47 5.07 -11.32
CA GLY A 65 -2.90 4.91 -11.59
C GLY A 65 -3.54 3.76 -10.81
N GLY A 66 -2.82 2.63 -10.67
CA GLY A 66 -3.26 1.50 -9.86
C GLY A 66 -3.37 1.86 -8.37
N LEU A 67 -2.36 2.55 -7.83
CA LEU A 67 -2.34 3.02 -6.43
C LEU A 67 -3.44 4.04 -6.16
N PHE A 68 -3.70 4.95 -7.11
CA PHE A 68 -4.80 5.89 -7.02
C PHE A 68 -6.15 5.17 -6.94
N LEU A 69 -6.42 4.27 -7.89
CA LEU A 69 -7.67 3.50 -7.92
C LEU A 69 -7.83 2.61 -6.70
N PHE A 70 -6.75 1.98 -6.26
CA PHE A 70 -6.71 1.19 -5.04
C PHE A 70 -7.14 2.02 -3.82
N TRP A 71 -6.52 3.20 -3.64
CA TRP A 71 -6.85 4.06 -2.51
C TRP A 71 -8.27 4.63 -2.58
N VAL A 72 -8.75 5.00 -3.78
CA VAL A 72 -10.14 5.41 -4.00
C VAL A 72 -11.10 4.28 -3.59
N GLY A 73 -10.83 3.05 -4.04
CA GLY A 73 -11.62 1.87 -3.69
C GLY A 73 -11.66 1.63 -2.17
N LEU A 74 -10.51 1.70 -1.51
CA LEU A 74 -10.42 1.62 -0.05
C LEU A 74 -11.22 2.73 0.63
N GLY A 75 -11.12 3.98 0.17
CA GLY A 75 -11.90 5.10 0.72
C GLY A 75 -13.41 4.87 0.64
N LEU A 76 -13.91 4.31 -0.47
CA LEU A 76 -15.32 3.97 -0.63
C LEU A 76 -15.78 2.86 0.34
N VAL A 77 -14.94 1.86 0.57
CA VAL A 77 -15.23 0.78 1.54
C VAL A 77 -15.12 1.30 2.97
N ARG A 78 -14.10 2.10 3.28
CA ARG A 78 -13.79 2.63 4.62
C ARG A 78 -14.93 3.46 5.19
N ARG A 79 -15.64 4.22 4.33
CA ARG A 79 -16.85 4.97 4.73
C ARG A 79 -17.95 4.07 5.30
N ARG A 80 -18.00 2.79 4.89
CA ARG A 80 -18.97 1.80 5.38
C ARG A 80 -18.39 0.94 6.50
N SER A 81 -17.15 0.49 6.34
CA SER A 81 -16.46 -0.35 7.32
C SER A 81 -14.95 -0.13 7.27
N PRO A 82 -14.39 0.59 8.26
CA PRO A 82 -12.94 0.77 8.37
C PRO A 82 -12.18 -0.54 8.56
N MET A 83 -12.77 -1.52 9.25
CA MET A 83 -12.15 -2.83 9.47
C MET A 83 -12.09 -3.64 8.17
N LEU A 84 -13.13 -3.57 7.33
CA LEU A 84 -13.11 -4.22 6.03
C LEU A 84 -12.07 -3.56 5.10
N ALA A 85 -11.98 -2.23 5.10
CA ALA A 85 -10.96 -1.52 4.34
C ALA A 85 -9.55 -1.93 4.78
N LEU A 86 -9.29 -2.00 6.09
CA LEU A 86 -8.02 -2.49 6.62
C LEU A 86 -7.74 -3.94 6.18
N GLY A 87 -8.73 -4.83 6.27
CA GLY A 87 -8.59 -6.22 5.81
C GLY A 87 -8.24 -6.30 4.33
N LEU A 88 -8.94 -5.56 3.47
CA LEU A 88 -8.66 -5.49 2.03
C LEU A 88 -7.27 -4.92 1.73
N HIS A 89 -6.85 -3.90 2.48
CA HIS A 89 -5.52 -3.32 2.36
C HIS A 89 -4.44 -4.35 2.72
N VAL A 90 -4.58 -5.02 3.87
CA VAL A 90 -3.66 -6.09 4.28
C VAL A 90 -3.62 -7.21 3.24
N SER A 91 -4.76 -7.66 2.73
CA SER A 91 -4.82 -8.72 1.71
C SER A 91 -4.17 -8.31 0.38
N ALA A 92 -4.40 -7.08 -0.08
CA ALA A 92 -3.73 -6.56 -1.28
C ALA A 92 -2.21 -6.52 -1.09
N ASN A 93 -1.77 -6.08 0.09
CA ASN A 93 -0.35 -6.01 0.43
C ASN A 93 0.28 -7.41 0.50
N ALA A 94 -0.38 -8.35 1.18
CA ALA A 94 0.06 -9.74 1.26
C ALA A 94 0.16 -10.40 -0.13
N SER A 95 -0.79 -10.10 -1.02
CA SER A 95 -0.78 -10.63 -2.38
C SER A 95 0.43 -10.12 -3.18
N GLY A 96 0.78 -8.84 -3.02
CA GLY A 96 1.98 -8.26 -3.63
C GLY A 96 3.27 -8.94 -3.17
N VAL A 97 3.42 -9.18 -1.87
CA VAL A 97 4.58 -9.89 -1.30
C VAL A 97 4.67 -11.33 -1.81
N VAL A 98 3.58 -12.09 -1.72
CA VAL A 98 3.56 -13.50 -2.17
C VAL A 98 3.91 -13.59 -3.66
N LEU A 99 3.30 -12.76 -4.50
CA LEU A 99 3.62 -12.72 -5.93
C LEU A 99 5.08 -12.30 -6.17
N GLY A 100 5.61 -11.38 -5.36
CA GLY A 100 6.99 -10.93 -5.49
C GLY A 100 8.00 -12.02 -5.17
N HIS A 101 7.77 -12.80 -4.11
CA HIS A 101 8.59 -13.96 -3.78
C HIS A 101 8.49 -15.07 -4.83
N ILE A 102 7.29 -15.37 -5.36
CA ILE A 102 7.11 -16.39 -6.41
C ILE A 102 7.82 -15.99 -7.70
N THR A 103 7.78 -14.71 -8.07
CA THR A 103 8.32 -14.22 -9.34
C THR A 103 9.77 -13.71 -9.25
N GLY A 104 10.34 -13.65 -8.04
CA GLY A 104 11.66 -13.06 -7.77
C GLY A 104 11.73 -11.56 -8.12
N ARG A 105 10.59 -10.86 -8.12
CA ARG A 105 10.49 -9.43 -8.47
C ARG A 105 9.76 -8.70 -7.37
N ASP A 106 10.32 -7.62 -6.87
CA ASP A 106 9.61 -6.79 -5.90
C ASP A 106 8.44 -6.05 -6.59
N LEU A 107 7.23 -6.48 -6.23
CA LEU A 107 5.95 -5.92 -6.67
C LEU A 107 5.35 -4.98 -5.63
N PHE A 108 6.04 -4.79 -4.49
CA PHE A 108 5.71 -3.81 -3.48
C PHE A 108 6.21 -2.41 -3.82
#